data_AF-A0A944F0J4-F1
#
_entry.id   AF-A0A944F0J4-F1
#
_cell.length_a   1.000
_cell.length_b   1.000
_cell.length_c   1.000
_cell.angle_alpha   90.00
_cell.angle_beta   90.00
_cell.angle_gamma   90.00
#
_symmetry.space_group_name_H-M   'P 1'
#
loop_
_entity.id
_entity.type
_entity.pdbx_description
1 polymer ?
#
loop_
_entity_poly.entity_id
_entity_poly.type
_entity_poly.pdbx_seq_one_letter_code
_entity_poly.pdbx_strand_id
1 'polypeptide(L)'
;MPSSAINSYNATPAPERTEVGALVATWDNDDNPATPDRVDWVCSGTMIDADTFLTAAHCTTDWPANVKFYVSLDQDVQGGLDKAAAEHPGDPAAVARAVAVQGTAHSHPDYPGPASDNHDISVVELPAAQVKARWTFTPATLPKAGALDALGPQGLNDTPFFVAGYGTQEAVRGPGGHTHPGGGVRMKAPVGFDALNNAWVRLAMTAPQGNGGACYGDSGGPNFATLDGKRTLVATTITGDGPCYATNVSYRLDTPGARAFLSPFAKLA
;
A
#
# COMPACT_ATOMS: atom_id res chain seq x y z
N MET A 1 -12.48 -7.91 21.85
CA MET A 1 -13.18 -7.84 20.55
C MET A 1 -12.14 -7.40 19.53
N PRO A 2 -12.01 -8.07 18.37
CA PRO A 2 -10.92 -7.81 17.43
C PRO A 2 -11.02 -6.37 16.89
N SER A 3 -9.91 -5.64 16.96
CA SER A 3 -9.78 -4.24 16.54
C SER A 3 -9.38 -4.21 15.07
N SER A 4 -10.17 -3.55 14.22
CA SER A 4 -9.99 -3.53 12.76
C SER A 4 -8.91 -2.55 12.28
N ALA A 5 -8.13 -2.94 11.27
CA ALA A 5 -7.24 -2.09 10.47
C ALA A 5 -7.98 -0.97 9.70
N ILE A 6 -7.25 -0.10 8.99
CA ILE A 6 -7.60 1.26 8.48
C ILE A 6 -8.80 1.85 9.18
N ASN A 7 -8.58 2.83 10.06
CA ASN A 7 -9.70 3.60 10.58
C ASN A 7 -9.36 5.02 11.02
N SER A 8 -8.63 5.84 10.26
CA SER A 8 -9.11 7.23 10.30
C SER A 8 -10.59 7.17 9.89
N TYR A 9 -11.49 7.71 10.73
CA TYR A 9 -12.96 7.67 10.68
C TYR A 9 -13.61 7.28 9.34
N ASN A 10 -14.75 6.56 9.37
CA ASN A 10 -15.55 6.22 8.18
C ASN A 10 -14.93 5.14 7.25
N ALA A 11 -13.89 4.43 7.69
CA ALA A 11 -13.34 3.30 6.96
C ALA A 11 -14.23 2.04 7.08
N THR A 12 -14.17 1.19 6.06
CA THR A 12 -14.93 -0.07 6.00
C THR A 12 -14.08 -1.21 5.43
N PRO A 13 -14.36 -2.48 5.78
CA PRO A 13 -13.75 -3.62 5.11
C PRO A 13 -13.95 -3.55 3.60
N ALA A 14 -12.92 -3.95 2.85
CA ALA A 14 -12.91 -3.91 1.40
C ALA A 14 -12.71 -5.30 0.76
N PRO A 15 -13.53 -6.33 1.09
CA PRO A 15 -13.37 -7.68 0.54
C PRO A 15 -13.51 -7.72 -0.98
N GLU A 16 -14.17 -6.72 -1.58
CA GLU A 16 -14.33 -6.60 -3.02
C GLU A 16 -13.15 -5.94 -3.74
N ARG A 17 -12.10 -5.53 -3.02
CA ARG A 17 -10.85 -4.94 -3.55
C ARG A 17 -9.74 -5.98 -3.59
N THR A 18 -9.98 -7.08 -4.30
CA THR A 18 -9.08 -8.25 -4.33
C THR A 18 -7.73 -7.97 -4.99
N GLU A 19 -7.58 -6.86 -5.70
CA GLU A 19 -6.32 -6.38 -6.25
C GLU A 19 -5.40 -5.71 -5.21
N VAL A 20 -5.91 -5.32 -4.06
CA VAL A 20 -5.15 -4.60 -3.02
C VAL A 20 -4.47 -5.60 -2.12
N GLY A 21 -3.17 -5.52 -1.90
CA GLY A 21 -2.43 -6.53 -1.14
C GLY A 21 -1.62 -5.95 0.01
N ALA A 22 -1.24 -6.85 0.92
CA ALA A 22 -0.26 -6.59 1.96
C ALA A 22 1.13 -7.03 1.46
N LEU A 23 2.12 -6.17 1.68
CA LEU A 23 3.53 -6.52 1.57
C LEU A 23 3.95 -7.16 2.89
N VAL A 24 4.34 -8.43 2.82
CA VAL A 24 4.90 -9.20 3.94
C VAL A 24 6.40 -9.28 3.75
N ALA A 25 7.16 -9.11 4.83
CA ALA A 25 8.61 -9.23 4.80
C ALA A 25 9.08 -10.24 5.85
N THR A 26 10.16 -10.93 5.55
CA THR A 26 10.97 -11.63 6.54
C THR A 26 12.34 -10.98 6.63
N TRP A 27 12.86 -10.74 7.82
CA TRP A 27 14.18 -10.10 8.01
C TRP A 27 14.92 -10.65 9.23
N ASP A 28 16.25 -10.50 9.22
CA ASP A 28 17.13 -10.71 10.37
C ASP A 28 16.96 -9.58 11.40
N ASN A 29 16.84 -9.95 12.67
CA ASN A 29 16.74 -8.99 13.78
C ASN A 29 17.72 -9.31 14.93
N ASP A 30 18.70 -10.20 14.72
CA ASP A 30 19.71 -10.57 15.71
C ASP A 30 21.15 -10.67 15.18
N ASP A 31 21.40 -10.16 13.97
CA ASP A 31 22.68 -10.16 13.27
C ASP A 31 23.19 -11.57 12.90
N ASN A 32 22.32 -12.57 12.88
CA ASN A 32 22.59 -13.88 12.32
C ASN A 32 22.20 -13.94 10.83
N PRO A 33 23.15 -13.85 9.90
CA PRO A 33 22.84 -13.77 8.48
C PRO A 33 22.28 -15.08 7.88
N ALA A 34 22.27 -16.18 8.64
CA ALA A 34 21.87 -17.50 8.13
C ALA A 34 20.35 -17.65 7.94
N THR A 35 19.52 -16.95 8.72
CA THR A 35 18.06 -17.13 8.70
C THR A 35 17.32 -15.82 9.03
N PRO A 36 16.14 -15.56 8.43
CA PRO A 36 15.23 -14.56 8.97
C PRO A 36 14.59 -15.03 10.28
N ASP A 37 14.50 -14.15 11.27
CA ASP A 37 13.94 -14.46 12.61
C ASP A 37 12.63 -13.70 12.89
N ARG A 38 12.20 -12.90 11.92
CA ARG A 38 10.95 -12.13 11.93
C ARG A 38 10.18 -12.31 10.64
N VAL A 39 8.86 -12.23 10.75
CA VAL A 39 7.90 -12.15 9.66
C VAL A 39 6.79 -11.22 10.10
N ASP A 40 6.43 -10.28 9.25
CA ASP A 40 5.27 -9.42 9.47
C ASP A 40 4.79 -8.82 8.15
N TRP A 41 3.55 -8.35 8.14
CA TRP A 41 3.12 -7.40 7.11
C TRP A 41 3.69 -6.02 7.47
N VAL A 42 4.19 -5.30 6.47
CA VAL A 42 4.97 -4.06 6.69
C VAL A 42 4.40 -2.87 5.93
N CYS A 43 3.74 -3.14 4.80
CA CYS A 43 3.18 -2.13 3.91
C CYS A 43 1.98 -2.70 3.15
N SER A 44 1.35 -1.84 2.36
CA SER A 44 0.29 -2.17 1.42
C SER A 44 0.76 -1.99 -0.02
N GLY A 45 -0.09 -2.36 -0.97
CA GLY A 45 0.14 -2.16 -2.39
C GLY A 45 -1.01 -2.66 -3.24
N THR A 46 -0.80 -2.76 -4.54
CA THR A 46 -1.85 -3.17 -5.48
C THR A 46 -1.30 -3.93 -6.67
N MET A 47 -1.96 -5.01 -7.05
CA MET A 47 -1.69 -5.72 -8.29
C MET A 47 -2.06 -4.84 -9.49
N ILE A 48 -1.08 -4.50 -10.32
CA ILE A 48 -1.24 -3.72 -11.56
C ILE A 48 -1.09 -4.58 -12.82
N ASP A 49 -0.62 -5.82 -12.66
CA ASP A 49 -0.71 -6.91 -13.64
C ASP A 49 -0.96 -8.25 -12.91
N ALA A 50 -0.87 -9.38 -13.61
CA ALA A 50 -1.06 -10.73 -13.05
C ALA A 50 0.02 -11.13 -12.04
N ASP A 51 1.21 -10.55 -12.15
CA ASP A 51 2.41 -10.80 -11.34
C ASP A 51 3.10 -9.55 -10.80
N THR A 52 2.69 -8.35 -11.23
CA THR A 52 3.30 -7.09 -10.76
C THR A 52 2.50 -6.46 -9.63
N PHE A 53 3.09 -6.38 -8.46
CA PHE A 53 2.54 -5.70 -7.28
C PHE A 53 3.21 -4.34 -7.06
N LEU A 54 2.46 -3.26 -7.23
CA LEU A 54 2.92 -1.88 -7.02
C LEU A 54 2.88 -1.50 -5.53
N THR A 55 3.96 -0.91 -5.02
CA THR A 55 4.10 -0.39 -3.65
C THR A 55 5.03 0.83 -3.62
N ALA A 56 5.39 1.32 -2.43
CA ALA A 56 6.33 2.43 -2.24
C ALA A 56 7.78 1.91 -2.14
N ALA A 57 8.75 2.71 -2.59
CA ALA A 57 10.17 2.36 -2.48
C ALA A 57 10.64 2.27 -1.03
N HIS A 58 10.18 3.15 -0.14
CA HIS A 58 10.53 3.10 1.28
C HIS A 58 10.06 1.81 1.97
N CYS A 59 9.10 1.07 1.39
CA CYS A 59 8.69 -0.24 1.89
C CYS A 59 9.67 -1.36 1.53
N THR A 60 10.54 -1.14 0.55
CA THR A 60 11.41 -2.15 -0.06
C THR A 60 12.91 -1.83 0.05
N THR A 61 13.26 -0.69 0.65
CA THR A 61 14.63 -0.21 0.84
C THR A 61 15.02 -0.18 2.31
N ASP A 62 16.31 0.00 2.61
CA ASP A 62 16.85 0.07 3.99
C ASP A 62 16.62 -1.17 4.86
N TRP A 63 16.46 -2.34 4.24
CA TRP A 63 16.34 -3.63 4.90
C TRP A 63 17.70 -4.36 5.03
N PRO A 64 17.85 -5.28 6.01
CA PRO A 64 18.99 -6.20 6.05
C PRO A 64 19.11 -7.03 4.77
N ALA A 65 20.33 -7.45 4.42
CA ALA A 65 20.64 -8.11 3.15
C ALA A 65 19.87 -9.42 2.91
N ASN A 66 19.42 -10.09 3.98
CA ASN A 66 18.68 -11.35 3.88
C ASN A 66 17.16 -11.18 3.73
N VAL A 67 16.66 -9.93 3.65
CA VAL A 67 15.23 -9.66 3.52
C VAL A 67 14.60 -10.45 2.36
N LYS A 68 13.38 -10.93 2.58
CA LYS A 68 12.53 -11.51 1.53
C LYS A 68 11.18 -10.85 1.56
N PHE A 69 10.69 -10.46 0.40
CA PHE A 69 9.37 -9.85 0.23
C PHE A 69 8.37 -10.88 -0.30
N TYR A 70 7.16 -10.79 0.21
CA TYR A 70 6.03 -11.62 -0.16
C TYR A 70 4.79 -10.74 -0.29
N VAL A 71 3.85 -11.18 -1.12
CA VAL A 71 2.57 -10.49 -1.32
C VAL A 71 1.42 -11.41 -0.93
N SER A 72 0.51 -10.88 -0.11
CA SER A 72 -0.76 -11.53 0.21
C SER A 72 -1.93 -10.68 -0.27
N LEU A 73 -2.91 -11.33 -0.90
CA LEU A 73 -4.19 -10.72 -1.27
C LEU A 73 -5.34 -11.23 -0.38
N ASP A 74 -5.02 -11.75 0.80
CA ASP A 74 -6.04 -12.17 1.76
C ASP A 74 -6.72 -10.95 2.39
N GLN A 75 -8.00 -11.09 2.73
CA GLN A 75 -8.76 -10.03 3.39
C GLN A 75 -8.21 -9.72 4.79
N ASP A 76 -7.69 -10.73 5.50
CA ASP A 76 -7.14 -10.64 6.85
C ASP A 76 -5.76 -11.32 6.88
N VAL A 77 -4.71 -10.55 6.59
CA VAL A 77 -3.34 -11.05 6.59
C VAL A 77 -2.80 -11.23 8.01
N GLN A 78 -3.22 -10.39 8.97
CA GLN A 78 -2.80 -10.54 10.37
C GLN A 78 -3.29 -11.87 10.93
N GLY A 79 -4.59 -12.18 10.77
CA GLY A 79 -5.13 -13.46 11.22
C GLY A 79 -4.49 -14.66 10.52
N GLY A 80 -4.12 -14.50 9.24
CA GLY A 80 -3.34 -15.49 8.49
C GLY A 80 -1.95 -15.73 9.11
N LEU A 81 -1.22 -14.65 9.40
CA LEU A 81 0.11 -14.70 10.01
C LEU A 81 0.07 -15.31 11.40
N ASP A 82 -0.88 -14.91 12.24
CA ASP A 82 -1.05 -15.44 13.60
C ASP A 82 -1.29 -16.96 13.58
N LYS A 83 -2.15 -17.42 12.67
CA LYS A 83 -2.42 -18.85 12.48
C LYS A 83 -1.16 -19.58 12.00
N ALA A 84 -0.50 -19.06 10.97
CA ALA A 84 0.68 -19.68 10.40
C ALA A 84 1.85 -19.73 11.39
N ALA A 85 2.01 -18.72 12.26
CA ALA A 85 2.99 -18.70 13.33
C ALA A 85 2.76 -19.80 14.37
N ALA A 86 1.50 -20.12 14.68
CA ALA A 86 1.15 -21.24 15.55
C ALA A 86 1.45 -22.61 14.90
N GLU A 87 1.28 -22.72 13.58
CA GLU A 87 1.54 -23.95 12.81
C GLU A 87 3.05 -24.16 12.53
N HIS A 88 3.83 -23.08 12.46
CA HIS A 88 5.25 -23.08 12.13
C HIS A 88 6.09 -22.31 13.19
N PRO A 89 6.10 -22.77 14.45
CA PRO A 89 6.79 -22.05 15.52
C PRO A 89 8.29 -21.96 15.25
N GLY A 90 8.81 -20.73 15.24
CA GLY A 90 10.23 -20.45 15.02
C GLY A 90 10.72 -20.58 13.57
N ASP A 91 9.80 -20.67 12.58
CA ASP A 91 10.16 -20.66 11.16
C ASP A 91 9.43 -19.53 10.41
N PRO A 92 9.95 -18.28 10.47
CA PRO A 92 9.35 -17.13 9.79
C PRO A 92 9.19 -17.31 8.29
N ALA A 93 10.09 -18.08 7.66
CA ALA A 93 10.03 -18.35 6.24
C ALA A 93 8.87 -19.28 5.89
N ALA A 94 8.58 -20.30 6.71
CA ALA A 94 7.39 -21.13 6.55
C ALA A 94 6.10 -20.34 6.82
N VAL A 95 6.08 -19.48 7.84
CA VAL A 95 4.95 -18.59 8.13
C VAL A 95 4.63 -17.71 6.92
N ALA A 96 5.63 -17.00 6.38
CA ALA A 96 5.45 -16.13 5.22
C ALA A 96 4.94 -16.91 4.00
N ARG A 97 5.53 -18.08 3.72
CA ARG A 97 5.09 -18.94 2.60
C ARG A 97 3.68 -19.47 2.78
N ALA A 98 3.17 -19.64 4.00
CA ALA A 98 1.81 -20.10 4.23
C ALA A 98 0.75 -19.07 3.79
N VAL A 99 1.05 -17.77 3.96
CA VAL A 99 0.08 -16.67 3.78
C VAL A 99 0.31 -15.82 2.52
N ALA A 100 1.51 -15.86 1.96
CA ALA A 100 1.94 -14.93 0.92
C ALA A 100 2.85 -15.59 -0.14
N VAL A 101 2.89 -15.03 -1.34
CA VAL A 101 3.75 -15.48 -2.45
C VAL A 101 5.01 -14.64 -2.47
N GLN A 102 6.18 -15.28 -2.48
CA GLN A 102 7.46 -14.56 -2.52
C GLN A 102 7.67 -13.88 -3.87
N GLY A 103 8.22 -12.67 -3.87
CA GLY A 103 8.58 -11.93 -5.08
C GLY A 103 9.93 -11.22 -4.97
N THR A 104 10.29 -10.54 -6.06
CA THR A 104 11.52 -9.73 -6.16
C THR A 104 11.15 -8.26 -6.25
N ALA A 105 11.67 -7.45 -5.33
CA ALA A 105 11.44 -6.02 -5.33
C ALA A 105 12.34 -5.30 -6.33
N HIS A 106 11.78 -4.30 -7.02
CA HIS A 106 12.46 -3.39 -7.92
C HIS A 106 12.05 -1.97 -7.53
N SER A 107 12.87 -1.29 -6.74
CA SER A 107 12.65 0.12 -6.38
C SER A 107 13.14 1.04 -7.49
N HIS A 108 12.57 2.24 -7.58
CA HIS A 108 13.09 3.26 -8.49
C HIS A 108 14.58 3.53 -8.19
N PRO A 109 15.48 3.50 -9.19
CA PRO A 109 16.93 3.61 -8.97
C PRO A 109 17.35 4.97 -8.36
N ASP A 110 16.59 6.01 -8.64
CA ASP A 110 16.83 7.36 -8.12
C ASP A 110 16.09 7.68 -6.80
N TYR A 111 15.47 6.70 -6.13
CA TYR A 111 14.97 6.88 -4.76
C TYR A 111 16.16 7.09 -3.79
N PRO A 112 16.12 8.03 -2.82
CA PRO A 112 14.96 8.81 -2.35
C PRO A 112 14.69 10.13 -3.07
N GLY A 113 15.37 10.40 -4.19
CA GLY A 113 15.16 11.60 -5.02
C GLY A 113 15.33 12.93 -4.30
N PRO A 114 15.14 14.07 -5.00
CA PRO A 114 15.00 15.38 -4.37
C PRO A 114 13.64 15.53 -3.65
N ALA A 115 13.55 16.50 -2.73
CA ALA A 115 12.30 16.83 -2.03
C ALA A 115 11.17 17.34 -2.94
N SER A 116 11.40 17.53 -4.24
CA SER A 116 10.41 17.88 -5.27
C SER A 116 9.87 16.67 -6.05
N ASP A 117 10.56 15.53 -5.97
CA ASP A 117 10.17 14.25 -6.54
C ASP A 117 11.04 13.16 -5.89
N ASN A 118 10.49 12.45 -4.91
CA ASN A 118 11.26 11.47 -4.15
C ASN A 118 11.44 10.13 -4.87
N HIS A 119 10.78 9.95 -6.02
CA HIS A 119 10.72 8.68 -6.74
C HIS A 119 10.33 7.49 -5.83
N ASP A 120 9.43 7.72 -4.87
CA ASP A 120 9.05 6.71 -3.87
C ASP A 120 8.04 5.72 -4.44
N ILE A 121 8.54 4.90 -5.36
CA ILE A 121 7.77 3.92 -6.11
C ILE A 121 8.60 2.64 -6.31
N SER A 122 7.95 1.50 -6.15
CA SER A 122 8.58 0.18 -6.27
C SER A 122 7.56 -0.84 -6.78
N VAL A 123 8.03 -1.90 -7.42
CA VAL A 123 7.21 -3.06 -7.72
C VAL A 123 7.80 -4.31 -7.10
N VAL A 124 6.95 -5.29 -6.81
CA VAL A 124 7.36 -6.65 -6.46
C VAL A 124 6.84 -7.58 -7.56
N GLU A 125 7.78 -8.17 -8.30
CA GLU A 125 7.50 -9.15 -9.36
C GLU A 125 7.33 -10.54 -8.75
N LEU A 126 6.20 -11.18 -9.03
CA LEU A 126 5.76 -12.44 -8.42
C LEU A 126 5.72 -13.58 -9.44
N PRO A 127 5.85 -14.85 -9.04
CA PRO A 127 5.56 -15.96 -9.92
C PRO A 127 4.04 -16.03 -10.23
N ALA A 128 3.61 -15.59 -11.42
CA ALA A 128 2.21 -15.50 -11.83
C ALA A 128 1.38 -16.79 -11.56
N ALA A 129 1.99 -17.96 -11.78
CA ALA A 129 1.33 -19.25 -11.53
C ALA A 129 0.99 -19.47 -10.05
N GLN A 130 1.86 -19.02 -9.12
CA GLN A 130 1.61 -19.14 -7.67
C GLN A 130 0.55 -18.14 -7.22
N VAL A 131 0.59 -16.91 -7.74
CA VAL A 131 -0.44 -15.89 -7.48
C VAL A 131 -1.80 -16.40 -7.93
N LYS A 132 -1.91 -16.90 -9.17
CA LYS A 132 -3.15 -17.44 -9.74
C LYS A 132 -3.66 -18.68 -9.00
N ALA A 133 -2.77 -19.50 -8.45
CA ALA A 133 -3.16 -20.68 -7.67
C ALA A 133 -3.83 -20.31 -6.34
N ARG A 134 -3.59 -19.09 -5.82
CA ARG A 134 -4.11 -18.62 -4.53
C ARG A 134 -5.27 -17.65 -4.65
N TRP A 135 -5.20 -16.72 -5.60
CA TRP A 135 -6.14 -15.61 -5.66
C TRP A 135 -6.69 -15.37 -7.07
N THR A 136 -7.91 -14.86 -7.11
CA THR A 136 -8.56 -14.34 -8.32
C THR A 136 -8.86 -12.86 -8.11
N PHE A 137 -8.36 -12.02 -9.00
CA PHE A 137 -8.54 -10.57 -8.96
C PHE A 137 -8.48 -9.99 -10.38
N THR A 138 -8.88 -8.73 -10.51
CA THR A 138 -8.68 -7.93 -11.71
C THR A 138 -7.62 -6.88 -11.40
N PRO A 139 -6.48 -6.83 -12.11
CA PRO A 139 -5.47 -5.81 -11.86
C PRO A 139 -6.02 -4.39 -11.94
N ALA A 140 -5.47 -3.48 -11.14
CA ALA A 140 -5.87 -2.08 -11.15
C ALA A 140 -5.53 -1.40 -12.48
N THR A 141 -6.44 -0.54 -12.95
CA THR A 141 -6.18 0.28 -14.13
C THR A 141 -5.31 1.48 -13.77
N LEU A 142 -4.14 1.59 -14.41
CA LEU A 142 -3.24 2.73 -14.30
C LEU A 142 -3.79 3.96 -15.04
N PRO A 143 -3.43 5.19 -14.61
CA PRO A 143 -3.93 6.41 -15.22
C PRO A 143 -3.22 6.70 -16.53
N LYS A 144 -3.86 7.48 -17.41
CA LYS A 144 -3.17 8.08 -18.56
C LYS A 144 -2.16 9.13 -18.07
N ALA A 145 -1.18 9.46 -18.90
CA ALA A 145 -0.24 10.55 -18.60
C ALA A 145 -0.99 11.88 -18.34
N GLY A 146 -0.65 12.56 -17.24
CA GLY A 146 -1.26 13.84 -16.85
C GLY A 146 -2.76 13.79 -16.56
N ALA A 147 -3.32 12.62 -16.23
CA ALA A 147 -4.75 12.44 -16.00
C ALA A 147 -5.29 13.36 -14.89
N LEU A 148 -4.53 13.59 -13.81
CA LEU A 148 -4.96 14.48 -12.72
C LEU A 148 -4.87 15.96 -13.11
N ASP A 149 -3.85 16.36 -13.87
CA ASP A 149 -3.74 17.75 -14.35
C ASP A 149 -4.88 18.10 -15.30
N ALA A 150 -5.31 17.15 -16.13
CA ALA A 150 -6.38 17.32 -17.12
C ALA A 150 -7.76 17.61 -16.49
N LEU A 151 -7.97 17.25 -15.22
CA LEU A 151 -9.22 17.54 -14.50
C LEU A 151 -9.39 19.03 -14.18
N GLY A 152 -8.28 19.76 -14.03
CA GLY A 152 -8.26 21.13 -13.51
C GLY A 152 -8.79 21.24 -12.07
N PRO A 153 -8.76 22.43 -11.47
CA PRO A 153 -9.07 22.60 -10.04
C PRO A 153 -10.49 22.17 -9.65
N GLN A 154 -11.50 22.50 -10.47
CA GLN A 154 -12.89 22.12 -10.19
C GLN A 154 -13.08 20.60 -10.36
N GLY A 155 -12.52 20.02 -11.42
CA GLY A 155 -12.63 18.57 -11.64
C GLY A 155 -11.95 17.78 -10.53
N LEU A 156 -10.81 18.24 -10.01
CA LEU A 156 -10.15 17.62 -8.86
C LEU A 156 -11.02 17.66 -7.60
N ASN A 157 -11.66 18.80 -7.30
CA ASN A 157 -12.57 18.92 -6.16
C ASN A 157 -13.81 18.04 -6.28
N ASP A 158 -14.35 17.88 -7.50
CA ASP A 158 -15.55 17.09 -7.76
C ASP A 158 -15.27 15.59 -7.93
N THR A 159 -14.00 15.20 -8.07
CA THR A 159 -13.59 13.81 -8.29
C THR A 159 -13.69 13.02 -6.98
N PRO A 160 -14.43 11.89 -6.95
CA PRO A 160 -14.41 10.99 -5.80
C PRO A 160 -13.06 10.27 -5.70
N PHE A 161 -12.38 10.42 -4.57
CA PHE A 161 -11.18 9.67 -4.20
C PHE A 161 -11.46 8.70 -3.05
N PHE A 162 -10.78 7.57 -3.06
CA PHE A 162 -10.73 6.69 -1.90
C PHE A 162 -9.38 5.98 -1.82
N VAL A 163 -8.96 5.68 -0.59
CA VAL A 163 -7.76 4.90 -0.29
C VAL A 163 -8.15 3.48 0.13
N ALA A 164 -7.25 2.52 -0.09
CA ALA A 164 -7.38 1.17 0.45
C ALA A 164 -6.00 0.63 0.88
N GLY A 165 -6.00 -0.40 1.74
CA GLY A 165 -4.78 -0.94 2.32
C GLY A 165 -5.04 -1.75 3.59
N TYR A 166 -3.99 -2.02 4.34
CA TYR A 166 -3.97 -2.89 5.52
C TYR A 166 -3.49 -2.17 6.79
N GLY A 167 -3.27 -0.86 6.73
CA GLY A 167 -2.63 -0.09 7.79
C GLY A 167 -3.44 -0.03 9.08
N THR A 168 -2.82 0.54 10.11
CA THR A 168 -3.42 0.69 11.44
C THR A 168 -4.55 1.71 11.47
N GLN A 169 -5.22 1.82 12.62
CA GLN A 169 -6.14 2.91 12.91
C GLN A 169 -5.39 4.21 13.24
N GLU A 170 -6.16 5.29 13.34
CA GLU A 170 -5.70 6.57 13.83
C GLU A 170 -5.19 6.49 15.27
N ALA A 171 -4.41 7.49 15.68
CA ALA A 171 -3.84 7.50 17.02
C ALA A 171 -4.95 7.45 18.08
N VAL A 172 -4.76 6.64 19.11
CA VAL A 172 -5.47 6.73 20.39
C VAL A 172 -4.47 7.11 21.48
N ARG A 173 -4.90 7.94 22.42
CA ARG A 173 -4.05 8.34 23.55
C ARG A 173 -4.06 7.26 24.62
N GLY A 174 -2.88 6.81 25.02
CA GLY A 174 -2.68 5.88 26.13
C GLY A 174 -1.48 6.26 27.00
N PRO A 175 -1.20 5.48 28.07
CA PRO A 175 0.05 5.62 28.81
C PRO A 175 1.26 5.46 27.88
N GLY A 176 2.15 6.45 27.86
CA GLY A 176 3.34 6.46 26.99
C GLY A 176 3.17 7.19 25.65
N GLY A 177 1.97 7.69 25.32
CA GLY A 177 1.76 8.55 24.14
C GLY A 177 0.66 8.06 23.21
N HIS A 178 0.82 8.35 21.92
CA HIS A 178 -0.08 7.84 20.88
C HIS A 178 0.24 6.38 20.57
N THR A 179 -0.80 5.58 20.39
CA THR A 179 -0.73 4.21 19.87
C THR A 179 -1.69 4.07 18.70
N HIS A 180 -1.39 3.20 17.75
CA HIS A 180 -2.17 3.01 16.53
C HIS A 180 -2.66 1.56 16.48
N PRO A 181 -3.89 1.28 16.97
CA PRO A 181 -4.38 -0.09 17.10
C PRO A 181 -4.79 -0.68 15.75
N GLY A 182 -4.99 -2.00 15.71
CA GLY A 182 -5.42 -2.70 14.49
C GLY A 182 -4.28 -2.88 13.48
N GLY A 183 -4.65 -3.09 12.22
CA GLY A 183 -3.72 -3.42 11.14
C GLY A 183 -3.94 -4.83 10.60
N GLY A 184 -3.48 -5.07 9.37
CA GLY A 184 -3.50 -6.37 8.70
C GLY A 184 -4.87 -6.87 8.22
N VAL A 185 -5.90 -6.02 8.18
CA VAL A 185 -7.17 -6.30 7.50
C VAL A 185 -7.34 -5.33 6.33
N ARG A 186 -7.76 -5.81 5.17
CA ARG A 186 -7.96 -4.95 4.00
C ARG A 186 -9.19 -4.07 4.17
N MET A 187 -8.99 -2.77 4.09
CA MET A 187 -10.02 -1.78 4.32
C MET A 187 -9.95 -0.70 3.24
N LYS A 188 -10.97 0.16 3.22
CA LYS A 188 -11.04 1.33 2.35
C LYS A 188 -11.71 2.50 3.06
N ALA A 189 -11.37 3.71 2.65
CA ALA A 189 -12.03 4.92 3.13
C ALA A 189 -12.09 5.99 2.04
N PRO A 190 -13.20 6.77 1.96
CA PRO A 190 -13.22 7.99 1.15
C PRO A 190 -12.21 9.00 1.69
N VAL A 191 -11.62 9.79 0.78
CA VAL A 191 -10.73 10.90 1.10
C VAL A 191 -11.07 12.11 0.23
N GLY A 192 -10.82 13.31 0.73
CA GLY A 192 -11.06 14.55 -0.02
C GLY A 192 -9.83 14.98 -0.80
N PHE A 193 -10.01 15.66 -1.94
CA PHE A 193 -8.90 16.36 -2.59
C PHE A 193 -8.49 17.60 -1.76
N ASP A 194 -7.19 17.85 -1.63
CA ASP A 194 -6.64 19.05 -0.98
C ASP A 194 -5.75 19.84 -1.95
N ALA A 195 -4.73 19.20 -2.51
CA ALA A 195 -3.83 19.87 -3.43
C ALA A 195 -3.18 18.91 -4.44
N LEU A 196 -2.80 19.45 -5.59
CA LEU A 196 -2.02 18.76 -6.61
C LEU A 196 -0.72 19.53 -6.86
N ASN A 197 0.38 18.80 -6.99
CA ASN A 197 1.65 19.34 -7.48
C ASN A 197 2.29 18.32 -8.44
N ASN A 198 3.52 18.60 -8.87
CA ASN A 198 4.19 17.80 -9.91
C ASN A 198 4.29 16.31 -9.57
N ALA A 199 4.63 15.95 -8.33
CA ALA A 199 4.88 14.56 -7.92
C ALA A 199 3.77 13.96 -7.03
N TRP A 200 2.98 14.80 -6.36
CA TRP A 200 2.04 14.38 -5.34
C TRP A 200 0.62 14.87 -5.58
N VAL A 201 -0.33 14.01 -5.23
CA VAL A 201 -1.69 14.40 -4.87
C VAL A 201 -1.79 14.34 -3.35
N ARG A 202 -2.29 15.41 -2.75
CA ARG A 202 -2.55 15.53 -1.31
C ARG A 202 -4.03 15.35 -1.07
N LEU A 203 -4.36 14.45 -0.16
CA LEU A 203 -5.70 14.04 0.15
C LEU A 203 -5.99 14.29 1.65
N ALA A 204 -7.17 14.82 1.92
CA ALA A 204 -7.62 15.21 3.25
C ALA A 204 -8.39 14.08 3.95
N MET A 205 -8.06 13.87 5.23
CA MET A 205 -8.65 12.84 6.09
C MET A 205 -9.70 13.41 7.07
N THR A 206 -10.47 14.37 6.60
CA THR A 206 -11.39 15.16 7.43
C THR A 206 -12.64 14.39 7.85
N ALA A 207 -12.64 13.83 9.06
CA ALA A 207 -13.75 13.02 9.57
C ALA A 207 -15.15 13.65 9.50
N PRO A 208 -15.36 14.95 9.85
CA PRO A 208 -16.67 15.58 9.71
C PRO A 208 -17.18 15.70 8.27
N GLN A 209 -16.30 15.56 7.26
CA GLN A 209 -16.67 15.53 5.85
C GLN A 209 -16.96 14.11 5.35
N GLY A 210 -17.01 13.12 6.26
CA GLY A 210 -17.22 11.72 5.91
C GLY A 210 -15.96 11.01 5.43
N ASN A 211 -14.79 11.63 5.52
CA ASN A 211 -13.52 11.05 5.09
C ASN A 211 -12.89 10.20 6.17
N GLY A 212 -12.18 9.16 5.72
CA GLY A 212 -11.13 8.49 6.46
C GLY A 212 -9.80 8.74 5.78
N GLY A 213 -9.02 7.71 5.49
CA GLY A 213 -7.63 7.90 5.09
C GLY A 213 -6.70 6.78 5.49
N ALA A 214 -5.41 7.04 5.28
CA ALA A 214 -4.32 6.10 5.45
C ALA A 214 -3.59 6.30 6.79
N CYS A 215 -2.97 5.24 7.30
CA CYS A 215 -2.08 5.30 8.45
C CYS A 215 -0.87 4.35 8.29
N TYR A 216 -0.16 4.05 9.38
CA TYR A 216 1.01 3.19 9.36
C TYR A 216 0.69 1.83 8.72
N GLY A 217 1.51 1.43 7.74
CA GLY A 217 1.32 0.20 6.97
C GLY A 217 0.38 0.33 5.76
N ASP A 218 -0.30 1.45 5.56
CA ASP A 218 -0.96 1.78 4.28
C ASP A 218 0.02 2.33 3.23
N SER A 219 1.26 2.59 3.61
CA SER A 219 2.34 2.93 2.69
C SER A 219 2.41 1.98 1.50
N GLY A 220 2.56 2.54 0.30
CA GLY A 220 2.47 1.83 -0.98
C GLY A 220 1.06 1.47 -1.43
N GLY A 221 0.08 1.54 -0.53
CA GLY A 221 -1.33 1.25 -0.79
C GLY A 221 -1.96 2.22 -1.80
N PRO A 222 -3.02 1.77 -2.49
CA PRO A 222 -3.62 2.51 -3.59
C PRO A 222 -4.48 3.69 -3.15
N ASN A 223 -4.36 4.77 -3.90
CA ASN A 223 -5.31 5.88 -3.92
C ASN A 223 -6.01 5.87 -5.28
N PHE A 224 -7.31 5.60 -5.27
CA PHE A 224 -8.15 5.50 -6.44
C PHE A 224 -8.94 6.78 -6.67
N ALA A 225 -9.14 7.12 -7.94
CA ALA A 225 -10.06 8.17 -8.39
C ALA A 225 -11.11 7.58 -9.35
N THR A 226 -12.29 8.19 -9.39
CA THR A 226 -13.29 7.87 -10.43
C THR A 226 -13.10 8.80 -11.62
N LEU A 227 -12.41 8.32 -12.66
CA LEU A 227 -12.15 9.06 -13.90
C LEU A 227 -13.02 8.49 -15.01
N ASP A 228 -13.80 9.33 -15.70
CA ASP A 228 -14.75 8.91 -16.75
C ASP A 228 -15.69 7.76 -16.31
N GLY A 229 -16.12 7.79 -15.04
CA GLY A 229 -16.96 6.75 -14.44
C GLY A 229 -16.24 5.43 -14.11
N LYS A 230 -14.91 5.37 -14.24
CA LYS A 230 -14.08 4.19 -13.98
C LYS A 230 -13.15 4.40 -12.80
N ARG A 231 -13.01 3.38 -11.97
CA ARG A 231 -11.98 3.33 -10.92
C ARG A 231 -10.60 3.25 -11.55
N THR A 232 -9.76 4.24 -11.28
CA THR A 232 -8.38 4.33 -11.76
C THR A 232 -7.45 4.48 -10.57
N LEU A 233 -6.37 3.70 -10.51
CA LEU A 233 -5.33 3.83 -9.51
C LEU A 233 -4.45 5.04 -9.87
N VAL A 234 -4.61 6.16 -9.17
CA VAL A 234 -3.98 7.42 -9.56
C VAL A 234 -2.72 7.74 -8.76
N ALA A 235 -2.59 7.17 -7.55
CA ALA A 235 -1.44 7.41 -6.68
C ALA A 235 -1.20 6.27 -5.67
N THR A 236 0.00 6.22 -5.08
CA THR A 236 0.35 5.33 -3.97
C THR A 236 0.60 6.13 -2.69
N THR A 237 0.13 5.65 -1.53
CA THR A 237 0.33 6.32 -0.23
C THR A 237 1.81 6.36 0.13
N ILE A 238 2.36 7.53 0.47
CA ILE A 238 3.76 7.70 0.86
C ILE A 238 3.92 8.09 2.33
N THR A 239 3.21 9.13 2.74
CA THR A 239 3.36 9.70 4.08
C THR A 239 2.12 10.50 4.48
N GLY A 240 2.09 10.97 5.72
CA GLY A 240 0.98 11.70 6.30
C GLY A 240 1.36 12.30 7.65
N ASP A 241 0.36 12.75 8.41
CA ASP A 241 0.57 13.23 9.77
C ASP A 241 0.71 12.05 10.73
N GLY A 242 1.63 12.14 11.68
CA GLY A 242 1.90 11.04 12.61
C GLY A 242 0.68 10.50 13.39
N PRO A 243 -0.32 11.33 13.76
CA PRO A 243 -1.58 10.86 14.36
C PRO A 243 -2.57 10.19 13.38
N CYS A 244 -2.40 10.35 12.07
CA CYS A 244 -3.31 9.87 11.03
C CYS A 244 -4.73 10.46 11.10
N TYR A 245 -4.85 11.78 11.28
CA TYR A 245 -6.16 12.45 11.33
C TYR A 245 -6.41 13.42 10.19
N ALA A 246 -5.38 13.84 9.44
CA ALA A 246 -5.50 15.03 8.60
C ALA A 246 -5.04 14.82 7.17
N THR A 247 -3.91 14.16 6.95
CA THR A 247 -3.18 14.23 5.69
C THR A 247 -2.75 12.86 5.18
N ASN A 248 -3.05 12.63 3.91
CA ASN A 248 -2.50 11.54 3.11
C ASN A 248 -1.79 12.16 1.90
N VAL A 249 -0.47 11.95 1.82
CA VAL A 249 0.36 12.44 0.72
C VAL A 249 0.71 11.25 -0.16
N SER A 250 0.26 11.29 -1.41
CA SER A 250 0.34 10.14 -2.31
C SER A 250 1.14 10.48 -3.57
N TYR A 251 2.03 9.57 -3.98
CA TYR A 251 2.87 9.72 -5.17
C TYR A 251 2.08 9.42 -6.44
N ARG A 252 2.04 10.38 -7.35
CA ARG A 252 1.23 10.34 -8.57
C ARG A 252 1.77 9.32 -9.57
N LEU A 253 0.89 8.50 -10.13
CA LEU A 253 1.23 7.48 -11.14
C LEU A 253 1.04 7.97 -12.58
N ASP A 254 0.51 9.18 -12.77
CA ASP A 254 0.31 9.80 -14.08
C ASP A 254 1.48 10.71 -14.50
N THR A 255 2.53 10.81 -13.68
CA THR A 255 3.72 11.63 -13.94
C THR A 255 4.68 10.95 -14.93
N PRO A 256 5.51 11.71 -15.66
CA PRO A 256 6.51 11.12 -16.54
C PRO A 256 7.47 10.16 -15.83
N GLY A 257 7.93 10.51 -14.62
CA GLY A 257 8.87 9.70 -13.83
C GLY A 257 8.26 8.35 -13.40
N ALA A 258 7.09 8.39 -12.76
CA ALA A 258 6.39 7.17 -12.35
C ALA A 258 6.07 6.26 -13.55
N ARG A 259 5.59 6.84 -14.66
CA ARG A 259 5.28 6.07 -15.87
C ARG A 259 6.52 5.49 -16.53
N ALA A 260 7.63 6.22 -16.59
CA ALA A 260 8.89 5.70 -17.11
C ALA A 260 9.34 4.47 -16.32
N PHE A 261 9.28 4.54 -14.99
CA PHE A 261 9.57 3.43 -14.09
C PHE A 261 8.63 2.24 -14.27
N LEU A 262 7.32 2.46 -14.42
CA LEU A 262 6.33 1.38 -14.53
C LEU A 262 6.30 0.71 -15.91
N SER A 263 6.78 1.39 -16.96
CA SER A 263 6.69 0.90 -18.35
C SER A 263 7.29 -0.49 -18.61
N PRO A 264 8.35 -0.96 -17.92
CA PRO A 264 8.86 -2.32 -18.10
C PRO A 264 8.01 -3.39 -17.41
N PHE A 265 7.16 -3.01 -16.44
CA PHE A 265 6.46 -3.94 -15.56
C PHE A 265 4.96 -4.06 -15.85
N ALA A 266 4.34 -3.04 -16.42
CA ALA A 266 2.90 -3.06 -16.70
C ALA A 266 2.55 -2.33 -17.99
N LYS A 267 1.45 -2.74 -18.62
CA LYS A 267 0.91 -2.06 -19.78
C LYS A 267 0.33 -0.69 -19.39
N LEU A 268 0.95 0.38 -19.88
CA LEU A 268 0.46 1.74 -19.71
C LEU A 268 -0.65 2.07 -20.73
N ALA A 269 -1.64 2.85 -20.28
CA ALA A 269 -2.68 3.44 -21.11
C ALA A 269 -2.21 4.71 -21.85
#